data_AF-A0A821NAA8-F1
#
_entry.id   AF-A0A821NAA8-F1
#
_cell.length_a   1.000
_cell.length_b   1.000
_cell.length_c   1.000
_cell.angle_alpha   90.00
_cell.angle_beta   90.00
_cell.angle_gamma   90.00
#
_symmetry.space_group_name_H-M   'P 1'
#
loop_
_entity.id
_entity.type
_entity.pdbx_description
1 polymer ?
#
loop_
_entity_poly.entity_id
_entity_poly.type
_entity_poly.pdbx_seq_one_letter_code
_entity_poly.pdbx_strand_id
1 'polypeptide(L)'
;AQLSNCSSSVKSSQFIEFGSFRSGHRLQWWNLLSILELDSLSMNEECVAILITHSILQYGPVTENRENLICYWCPESHEQLLDDGFVDELILRVDLRLNECQCNWQHELVLVILTIIVMRILTICNSTKKTQMIDLILKCRKIAEKWIELISESIHNPSSLEFD
;
A
#
# COMPACT_ATOMS: atom_id res chain seq x y z
N ALA A 1 4.89 13.96 19.74
CA ALA A 1 4.83 12.59 20.32
C ALA A 1 6.18 12.28 20.98
N GLN A 2 6.22 11.41 21.99
CA GLN A 2 7.46 10.97 22.65
C GLN A 2 7.53 9.43 22.61
N LEU A 3 8.70 8.87 22.28
CA LEU A 3 8.91 7.42 22.21
C LEU A 3 8.66 6.73 23.56
N SER A 4 8.90 7.43 24.68
CA SER A 4 8.64 6.93 26.04
C SER A 4 7.16 6.59 26.30
N ASN A 5 6.25 7.08 25.48
CA ASN A 5 4.81 6.84 25.61
C ASN A 5 4.34 5.69 24.70
N CYS A 6 5.22 5.10 23.89
CA CYS A 6 4.92 3.94 23.05
C CYS A 6 5.20 2.64 23.81
N SER A 7 4.66 1.52 23.31
CA SER A 7 5.00 0.20 23.84
C SER A 7 6.50 -0.07 23.66
N SER A 8 7.08 -0.85 24.57
CA SER A 8 8.48 -1.25 24.50
C SER A 8 8.82 -2.12 23.28
N SER A 9 7.81 -2.63 22.58
CA SER A 9 7.96 -3.37 21.31
C SER A 9 8.30 -2.46 20.12
N VAL A 10 7.98 -1.15 20.19
CA VAL A 10 8.23 -0.22 19.10
C VAL A 10 9.71 0.19 19.08
N LYS A 11 10.40 -0.10 17.97
CA LYS A 11 11.78 0.33 17.79
C LYS A 11 11.84 1.84 17.57
N SER A 12 12.93 2.48 18.01
CA SER A 12 13.14 3.92 17.79
C SER A 12 13.08 4.30 16.30
N SER A 13 13.56 3.44 15.41
CA SER A 13 13.48 3.65 13.96
C SER A 13 12.05 3.68 13.46
N GLN A 14 11.21 2.73 13.90
CA GLN A 14 9.80 2.64 13.54
C GLN A 14 9.01 3.85 14.04
N PHE A 15 9.31 4.31 15.26
CA PHE A 15 8.68 5.52 15.80
C PHE A 15 9.00 6.76 14.96
N ILE A 16 10.26 6.93 14.57
CA ILE A 16 10.68 8.06 13.72
C ILE A 16 10.00 7.96 12.36
N GLU A 17 10.09 6.80 11.70
CA GLU A 17 9.54 6.59 10.37
C GLU A 17 8.02 6.78 10.32
N PHE A 18 7.29 6.23 11.31
CA PHE A 18 5.86 6.43 11.45
C PHE A 18 5.51 7.92 11.60
N GLY A 19 6.26 8.63 12.46
CA GLY A 19 6.07 10.06 12.69
C GLY A 19 6.41 10.91 11.48
N SER A 20 7.43 10.53 10.70
CA SER A 20 7.92 11.27 9.54
C SER A 20 7.24 10.91 8.23
N PHE A 21 6.45 9.84 8.17
CA PHE A 21 5.82 9.35 6.94
C PHE A 21 5.06 10.45 6.18
N ARG A 22 4.40 11.35 6.91
CA ARG A 22 3.65 12.50 6.36
C ARG A 22 4.36 13.84 6.49
N SER A 23 5.65 13.88 6.82
CA SER A 23 6.45 15.10 6.91
C SER A 23 6.80 15.62 5.50
N GLY A 24 5.79 16.14 4.79
CA GLY A 24 5.88 16.64 3.43
C GLY A 24 4.98 15.85 2.49
N HIS A 25 3.97 16.51 1.91
CA HIS A 25 2.97 15.84 1.06
C HIS A 25 3.57 15.24 -0.22
N ARG A 26 4.68 15.79 -0.72
CA ARG A 26 5.40 15.30 -1.91
C ARG A 26 6.33 14.11 -1.63
N LEU A 27 6.55 13.75 -0.36
CA LEU A 27 7.46 12.66 0.03
C LEU A 27 6.73 11.35 0.35
N GLN A 28 5.39 11.38 0.44
CA GLN A 28 4.61 10.25 0.93
C GLN A 28 4.76 8.99 0.06
N TRP A 29 4.86 9.15 -1.26
CA TRP A 29 5.09 8.02 -2.17
C TRP A 29 6.49 7.41 -2.05
N TRP A 30 7.52 8.23 -1.84
CA TRP A 30 8.87 7.74 -1.58
C TRP A 30 8.98 7.00 -0.25
N ASN A 31 8.31 7.53 0.78
CA ASN A 31 8.23 6.88 2.08
C ASN A 31 7.47 5.54 1.97
N LEU A 32 6.38 5.50 1.20
CA LEU A 32 5.65 4.25 0.95
C LEU A 32 6.51 3.23 0.22
N LEU A 33 7.23 3.64 -0.83
CA LEU A 33 8.12 2.76 -1.57
C LEU A 33 9.20 2.17 -0.66
N SER A 34 9.75 3.00 0.24
CA SER A 34 10.73 2.56 1.24
C SER A 34 10.16 1.51 2.20
N ILE A 35 8.90 1.69 2.67
CA ILE A 35 8.21 0.69 3.50
C ILE A 35 8.00 -0.61 2.73
N LEU A 36 7.58 -0.54 1.46
CA LEU A 36 7.38 -1.72 0.62
C LEU A 36 8.68 -2.49 0.37
N GLU A 37 9.81 -1.79 0.28
CA GLU A 37 11.12 -2.39 0.03
C GLU A 37 11.78 -2.94 1.31
N LEU A 38 11.68 -2.23 2.43
CA LEU A 38 12.41 -2.56 3.66
C LEU A 38 11.58 -3.33 4.69
N ASP A 39 10.26 -3.42 4.49
CA ASP A 39 9.30 -3.90 5.50
C ASP A 39 9.49 -3.24 6.87
N SER A 40 9.80 -1.95 6.84
CA SER A 40 10.25 -1.17 8.00
C SER A 40 9.10 -0.86 8.98
N LEU A 41 7.89 -0.64 8.43
CA LEU A 41 6.64 -0.57 9.16
C LEU A 41 5.69 -1.68 8.71
N SER A 42 5.21 -2.48 9.66
CA SER A 42 4.26 -3.56 9.36
C SER A 42 2.94 -2.97 8.87
N MET A 43 2.62 -3.24 7.61
CA MET A 43 1.32 -2.90 7.01
C MET A 43 0.14 -3.67 7.62
N ASN A 44 0.43 -4.73 8.40
CA ASN A 44 -0.61 -5.45 9.13
C ASN A 44 -0.95 -4.83 10.49
N GLU A 45 -0.23 -3.78 10.90
CA GLU A 45 -0.58 -2.99 12.07
C GLU A 45 -1.62 -1.93 11.69
N GLU A 46 -2.75 -1.90 12.40
CA GLU A 46 -3.90 -1.03 12.09
C GLU A 46 -3.50 0.45 11.97
N CYS A 47 -2.67 0.94 12.89
CA CYS A 47 -2.20 2.33 12.89
C CYS A 47 -1.37 2.66 11.63
N VAL A 48 -0.56 1.71 11.15
CA VAL A 48 0.25 1.87 9.92
C VAL A 48 -0.67 1.81 8.70
N ALA A 49 -1.63 0.88 8.68
CA ALA A 49 -2.62 0.76 7.63
C ALA A 49 -3.43 2.04 7.43
N ILE A 50 -3.89 2.63 8.54
CA ILE A 50 -4.60 3.91 8.57
C ILE A 50 -3.70 5.03 8.04
N LEU A 51 -2.46 5.13 8.55
CA LEU A 51 -1.49 6.15 8.13
C LEU A 51 -1.24 6.12 6.61
N ILE A 52 -0.97 4.94 6.06
CA ILE A 52 -0.71 4.73 4.63
C ILE A 52 -1.96 5.07 3.82
N THR A 53 -3.11 4.52 4.20
CA THR A 53 -4.39 4.76 3.50
C THR A 53 -4.73 6.25 3.44
N HIS A 54 -4.67 6.95 4.57
CA HIS A 54 -4.95 8.39 4.59
C HIS A 54 -3.97 9.22 3.75
N SER A 55 -2.72 8.79 3.64
CA SER A 55 -1.72 9.49 2.83
C SER A 55 -1.95 9.26 1.34
N ILE A 56 -2.19 8.02 0.93
CA ILE A 56 -2.51 7.66 -0.47
C ILE A 56 -3.83 8.30 -0.92
N LEU A 57 -4.75 8.57 0.01
CA LEU A 57 -6.02 9.22 -0.28
C LEU A 57 -6.01 10.74 -0.04
N GLN A 58 -4.87 11.33 0.31
CA GLN A 58 -4.77 12.74 0.63
C GLN A 58 -5.00 13.61 -0.62
N TYR A 59 -6.10 14.36 -0.60
CA TYR A 59 -6.27 15.49 -1.50
C TYR A 59 -5.47 16.70 -1.02
N GLY A 60 -5.04 17.54 -1.97
CA GLY A 60 -4.18 18.68 -1.70
C GLY A 60 -4.28 19.74 -2.78
N PRO A 61 -3.42 20.77 -2.72
CA PRO A 61 -3.32 21.75 -3.79
C PRO A 61 -3.05 21.05 -5.12
N VAL A 62 -3.63 21.58 -6.19
CA VAL A 62 -3.41 21.07 -7.55
C VAL A 62 -2.08 21.57 -8.04
N THR A 63 -1.34 20.72 -8.73
CA THR A 63 -0.07 21.08 -9.37
C THR A 63 -0.28 22.28 -10.30
N GLU A 64 0.48 23.37 -10.10
CA GLU A 64 0.31 24.64 -10.81
C GLU A 64 0.64 24.53 -12.31
N ASN A 65 1.64 23.71 -12.66
CA ASN A 65 2.10 23.56 -14.04
C ASN A 65 1.26 22.53 -14.81
N ARG A 66 0.03 22.92 -15.15
CA ARG A 66 -0.96 22.05 -15.82
C ARG A 66 -0.62 21.73 -17.27
N GLU A 67 0.25 22.51 -17.90
CA GLU A 67 0.60 22.35 -19.32
C GLU A 67 1.39 21.07 -19.59
N ASN A 68 2.11 20.55 -18.59
CA ASN A 68 2.88 19.31 -18.67
C ASN A 68 2.21 18.11 -18.00
N LEU A 69 0.99 18.28 -17.45
CA LEU A 69 0.28 17.19 -16.82
C LEU A 69 -0.45 16.35 -17.86
N ILE A 70 -0.18 15.04 -17.87
CA ILE A 70 -0.92 14.09 -18.72
C ILE A 70 -2.39 13.99 -18.24
N CYS A 71 -2.67 14.25 -16.96
CA CYS A 71 -4.02 14.33 -16.39
C CYS A 71 -4.39 15.79 -16.09
N TYR A 72 -5.59 16.25 -16.48
CA TYR A 72 -6.08 17.61 -16.22
C TYR A 72 -6.14 18.00 -14.73
N TRP A 73 -5.96 17.02 -13.84
CA TRP A 73 -5.98 17.22 -12.41
C TRP A 73 -5.11 16.18 -11.67
N CYS A 74 -4.03 16.65 -11.04
CA CYS A 74 -3.22 15.86 -10.12
C CYS A 74 -2.86 16.71 -8.89
N PRO A 75 -3.29 16.33 -7.68
CA PRO A 75 -2.83 16.95 -6.45
C PRO A 75 -1.30 16.80 -6.31
N GLU A 76 -0.63 17.80 -5.75
CA GLU A 76 0.84 17.76 -5.58
C GLU A 76 1.33 16.55 -4.76
N SER A 77 0.49 16.00 -3.87
CA SER A 77 0.78 14.78 -3.11
C SER A 77 0.92 13.52 -3.97
N HIS A 78 0.53 13.58 -5.24
CA HIS A 78 0.54 12.47 -6.17
C HIS A 78 1.37 12.74 -7.44
N GLU A 79 2.13 13.83 -7.45
CA GLU A 79 2.97 14.24 -8.59
C GLU A 79 3.96 13.13 -8.99
N GLN A 80 4.49 12.37 -8.03
CA GLN A 80 5.39 11.23 -8.28
C GLN A 80 4.77 10.14 -9.16
N LEU A 81 3.43 10.01 -9.17
CA LEU A 81 2.73 9.02 -10.01
C LEU A 81 2.69 9.42 -11.50
N LEU A 82 3.22 10.59 -11.84
CA LEU A 82 3.39 11.05 -13.23
C LEU A 82 4.74 10.62 -13.81
N ASP A 83 5.68 10.15 -12.97
CA ASP A 83 6.96 9.62 -13.40
C ASP A 83 6.85 8.10 -13.66
N ASP A 84 6.97 7.70 -14.92
CA ASP A 84 6.82 6.28 -15.32
C ASP A 84 7.87 5.37 -14.66
N GLY A 85 9.09 5.86 -14.40
CA GLY A 85 10.15 5.08 -13.77
C GLY A 85 9.83 4.78 -12.30
N PHE A 86 9.31 5.77 -11.57
CA PHE A 86 8.80 5.59 -10.22
C PHE A 86 7.61 4.62 -10.19
N VAL A 87 6.67 4.76 -11.13
CA VAL A 87 5.50 3.87 -11.21
C VAL A 87 5.92 2.43 -11.50
N ASP A 88 6.90 2.20 -12.36
CA ASP A 88 7.43 0.86 -12.65
C ASP A 88 8.04 0.19 -11.41
N GLU A 89 8.83 0.93 -10.64
CA GLU A 89 9.40 0.41 -9.39
C GLU A 89 8.29 0.13 -8.36
N LEU A 90 7.29 1.02 -8.25
CA LEU A 90 6.16 0.82 -7.35
C LEU A 90 5.32 -0.41 -7.73
N ILE A 91 5.08 -0.64 -9.02
CA ILE A 91 4.43 -1.85 -9.55
C ILE A 91 5.18 -3.10 -9.11
N LEU A 92 6.50 -3.11 -9.32
CA LEU A 92 7.35 -4.24 -8.98
C LEU A 92 7.23 -4.57 -7.48
N ARG A 93 7.34 -3.57 -6.60
CA ARG A 93 7.26 -3.77 -5.16
C ARG A 93 5.88 -4.21 -4.70
N VAL A 94 4.81 -3.68 -5.29
CA VAL A 94 3.45 -4.14 -5.00
C VAL A 94 3.25 -5.60 -5.42
N ASP A 95 3.72 -5.99 -6.62
CA ASP A 95 3.57 -7.37 -7.10
C ASP A 95 4.29 -8.37 -6.19
N LEU A 96 5.53 -8.05 -5.80
CA LEU A 96 6.33 -8.83 -4.84
C LEU A 96 5.59 -8.99 -3.52
N ARG A 97 5.07 -7.88 -2.96
CA ARG A 97 4.37 -7.95 -1.67
C ARG A 97 3.06 -8.74 -1.75
N LEU A 98 2.34 -8.68 -2.87
CA LEU A 98 1.19 -9.54 -3.13
C LEU A 98 1.58 -11.03 -3.19
N ASN A 99 2.73 -11.35 -3.81
CA ASN A 99 3.23 -12.72 -3.87
C ASN A 99 3.60 -13.26 -2.49
N GLU A 100 4.12 -12.41 -1.61
CA GLU A 100 4.46 -12.78 -0.23
C GLU A 100 3.21 -12.95 0.63
N CYS A 101 2.26 -12.02 0.55
CA CYS A 101 1.11 -12.04 1.44
C CYS A 101 0.11 -13.15 1.09
N GLN A 102 0.00 -13.58 -0.18
CA GLN A 102 -1.06 -14.51 -0.65
C GLN A 102 -1.16 -15.83 0.14
N CYS A 103 -0.08 -16.26 0.80
CA CYS A 103 -0.03 -17.49 1.59
C CYS A 103 -0.45 -17.31 3.05
N ASN A 104 -0.61 -16.07 3.53
CA ASN A 104 -1.02 -15.76 4.89
C ASN A 104 -2.31 -14.91 4.89
N TRP A 105 -3.44 -15.56 5.12
CA TRP A 105 -4.75 -14.91 5.16
C TRP A 105 -4.93 -13.95 6.35
N GLN A 106 -4.07 -14.03 7.38
CA GLN A 106 -4.04 -13.10 8.52
C GLN A 106 -3.35 -11.77 8.19
N HIS A 107 -2.92 -11.58 6.94
CA HIS A 107 -2.37 -10.33 6.43
C HIS A 107 -3.43 -9.55 5.64
N GLU A 108 -4.67 -9.50 6.14
CA GLU A 108 -5.79 -8.87 5.44
C GLU A 108 -5.59 -7.39 5.19
N LEU A 109 -5.01 -6.67 6.16
CA LEU A 109 -4.74 -5.24 6.02
C LEU A 109 -3.69 -4.98 4.94
N VAL A 110 -2.71 -5.87 4.78
CA VAL A 110 -1.71 -5.79 3.71
C VAL A 110 -2.40 -5.85 2.34
N LEU A 111 -3.30 -6.81 2.13
CA LEU A 111 -4.03 -6.93 0.86
C LEU A 111 -4.93 -5.72 0.58
N VAL A 112 -5.58 -5.18 1.61
CA VAL A 112 -6.40 -3.97 1.51
C VAL A 112 -5.54 -2.77 1.08
N ILE A 113 -4.41 -2.54 1.75
CA ILE A 113 -3.51 -1.42 1.44
C ILE A 113 -2.96 -1.53 0.02
N LEU A 114 -2.45 -2.71 -0.37
CA LEU A 114 -1.94 -2.94 -1.72
C LEU A 114 -3.02 -2.71 -2.78
N THR A 115 -4.26 -3.13 -2.52
CA THR A 115 -5.40 -2.84 -3.40
C THR A 115 -5.67 -1.34 -3.53
N ILE A 116 -5.64 -0.59 -2.42
CA ILE A 116 -5.81 0.87 -2.42
C ILE A 116 -4.69 1.56 -3.21
N ILE A 117 -3.44 1.11 -3.06
CA ILE A 117 -2.28 1.60 -3.81
C ILE A 117 -2.53 1.45 -5.32
N VAL A 118 -2.83 0.23 -5.79
CA VAL A 118 -3.03 -0.03 -7.22
C VAL A 118 -4.22 0.75 -7.77
N MET A 119 -5.32 0.83 -7.03
CA MET A 119 -6.50 1.61 -7.42
C MET A 119 -6.18 3.11 -7.53
N ARG A 120 -5.37 3.64 -6.61
CA ARG A 120 -4.97 5.05 -6.64
C ARG A 120 -4.06 5.34 -7.83
N ILE A 121 -3.08 4.48 -8.12
CA ILE A 121 -2.23 4.59 -9.31
C ILE A 121 -3.11 4.58 -10.56
N LEU A 122 -4.03 3.62 -10.69
CA LEU A 122 -4.93 3.54 -11.84
C LEU A 122 -5.81 4.79 -12.03
N THR A 123 -6.14 5.49 -10.95
CA THR A 123 -7.00 6.69 -10.98
C THR A 123 -6.22 7.95 -11.38
N ILE A 124 -4.92 8.03 -11.03
CA ILE A 124 -4.10 9.24 -11.22
C ILE A 124 -3.13 9.12 -12.40
N CYS A 125 -2.49 7.97 -12.55
CA CYS A 125 -1.52 7.74 -13.61
C CYS A 125 -2.25 7.72 -14.95
N ASN A 126 -1.88 8.63 -15.83
CA ASN A 126 -2.40 8.68 -17.20
C ASN A 126 -1.33 8.17 -18.18
N SER A 127 -0.97 6.89 -18.08
CA SER A 127 0.05 6.33 -18.97
C SER A 127 -0.14 4.82 -19.21
N THR A 128 0.67 4.32 -20.14
CA THR A 128 0.78 2.97 -20.73
C THR A 128 0.64 1.76 -19.78
N LYS A 129 0.71 1.98 -18.47
CA LYS A 129 0.71 0.95 -17.41
C LYS A 129 -0.70 0.48 -17.00
N LYS A 130 -1.76 1.01 -17.63
CA LYS A 130 -3.16 0.64 -17.32
C LYS A 130 -3.42 -0.86 -17.32
N THR A 131 -2.86 -1.60 -18.29
CA THR A 131 -3.02 -3.06 -18.35
C THR A 131 -2.39 -3.75 -17.14
N GLN A 132 -1.15 -3.36 -16.79
CA GLN A 132 -0.45 -3.92 -15.61
C GLN A 132 -1.20 -3.61 -14.31
N MET A 133 -1.77 -2.40 -14.18
CA MET A 133 -2.63 -2.04 -13.05
C MET A 133 -3.87 -2.93 -12.95
N ILE A 134 -4.54 -3.18 -14.09
CA ILE A 134 -5.70 -4.07 -14.14
C ILE A 134 -5.30 -5.49 -13.72
N ASP A 135 -4.15 -5.99 -14.21
CA ASP A 135 -3.64 -7.31 -13.84
C ASP A 135 -3.37 -7.43 -12.34
N LEU A 136 -2.77 -6.40 -11.73
CA LEU A 136 -2.57 -6.33 -10.28
C LEU A 136 -3.90 -6.30 -9.50
N ILE A 137 -4.90 -5.55 -9.96
CA ILE A 137 -6.24 -5.54 -9.32
C ILE A 137 -6.87 -6.93 -9.39
N LEU A 138 -6.78 -7.59 -10.55
CA LEU A 138 -7.28 -8.95 -10.72
C LEU A 138 -6.54 -9.94 -9.82
N LYS A 139 -5.22 -9.75 -9.63
CA LYS A 139 -4.43 -10.54 -8.70
C LYS A 139 -4.89 -10.34 -7.25
N CYS A 140 -5.10 -9.10 -6.81
CA CYS A 140 -5.64 -8.80 -5.48
C CYS A 140 -6.99 -9.51 -5.27
N ARG A 141 -7.90 -9.43 -6.26
CA ARG A 141 -9.21 -10.09 -6.20
C ARG A 141 -9.09 -11.61 -6.05
N LYS A 142 -8.24 -12.25 -6.87
CA LYS A 142 -8.01 -13.70 -6.80
C LYS A 142 -7.47 -14.14 -5.43
N ILE A 143 -6.56 -13.36 -4.85
CA ILE A 143 -6.04 -13.63 -3.50
C ILE A 143 -7.16 -13.54 -2.47
N ALA A 144 -7.99 -12.48 -2.52
CA ALA A 144 -9.12 -12.32 -1.62
C ALA A 144 -10.14 -13.47 -1.75
N GLU A 145 -10.50 -13.87 -2.98
CA GLU A 145 -11.39 -15.00 -3.25
C GLU A 145 -10.85 -16.30 -2.64
N LYS A 146 -9.56 -16.60 -2.86
CA LYS A 146 -8.91 -17.77 -2.26
C LYS A 146 -8.95 -17.74 -0.73
N TRP A 147 -8.72 -16.58 -0.11
CA TRP A 147 -8.81 -16.47 1.34
C TRP A 147 -10.23 -16.67 1.86
N ILE A 148 -11.24 -16.15 1.16
CA ILE A 148 -12.65 -16.36 1.51
C ILE A 148 -13.00 -17.84 1.46
N GLU A 149 -12.53 -18.58 0.44
CA GLU A 149 -12.70 -20.03 0.34
C GLU A 149 -12.06 -20.75 1.52
N LEU A 150 -10.77 -20.47 1.79
CA LEU A 150 -10.02 -21.07 2.91
C LEU A 150 -10.68 -20.81 4.27
N ILE A 151 -11.11 -19.57 4.53
CA ILE A 151 -11.78 -19.21 5.77
C ILE A 151 -13.12 -19.94 5.87
N SER A 152 -13.89 -20.00 4.79
CA SER A 152 -15.18 -20.69 4.76
C SER A 152 -15.04 -22.20 5.04
N GLU A 153 -14.05 -22.85 4.43
CA GLU A 153 -13.71 -24.26 4.69
C GLU A 153 -13.32 -24.49 6.16
N SER A 154 -12.49 -23.61 6.73
CA SER A 154 -12.05 -23.70 8.13
C SER A 154 -13.21 -23.57 9.12
N ILE A 155 -14.21 -22.72 8.81
CA ILE A 155 -15.42 -22.54 9.62
C ILE A 155 -16.33 -23.78 9.53
N HIS A 156 -16.44 -24.39 8.35
CA HIS A 156 -17.30 -25.55 8.13
C HIS A 156 -16.70 -26.86 8.69
N ASN A 157 -15.36 -26.99 8.67
CA ASN A 157 -14.63 -28.16 9.13
C ASN A 157 -13.59 -27.79 10.21
N PRO A 158 -14.02 -27.48 11.44
CA PRO A 158 -13.10 -27.07 12.52
C PRO A 158 -12.10 -28.16 12.95
N SER A 159 -12.30 -29.42 12.54
CA SER A 159 -11.50 -30.58 12.93
C SER A 159 -10.24 -30.81 12.10
N SER A 160 -9.89 -29.95 11.14
CA SER A 160 -8.61 -30.01 10.39
C SER A 160 -7.51 -29.09 10.96
N LEU A 161 -7.71 -28.51 12.14
CA LEU A 161 -6.78 -27.58 12.81
C LEU A 161 -5.67 -28.27 13.65
N GLU A 162 -5.40 -29.56 13.44
CA GLU A 162 -4.13 -30.14 13.90
C GLU A 162 -3.02 -29.71 12.92
N PHE A 163 -2.39 -28.58 13.24
CA PHE A 163 -1.16 -28.13 12.58
C PHE A 163 0.04 -28.49 13.45
N ASP A 164 0.86 -29.44 12.96
CA ASP A 164 2.26 -29.65 13.35
C ASP A 164 3.13 -28.44 12.96
#